data_AF-A0A9N9P707-F1
#
_entry.id   AF-A0A9N9P707-F1
#
_cell.length_a   1.000
_cell.length_b   1.000
_cell.length_c   1.000
_cell.angle_alpha   90.00
_cell.angle_beta   90.00
_cell.angle_gamma   90.00
#
_symmetry.space_group_name_H-M   'P 1'
#
loop_
_entity.id
_entity.type
_entity.pdbx_description
1 polymer ?
#
loop_
_entity_poly.entity_id
_entity_poly.type
_entity_poly.pdbx_seq_one_letter_code
_entity_poly.pdbx_strand_id
1 'polypeptide(L)'
;PEWKKNHRPESKESLVFDFPLNMTKPPTTYLNASITNLFYWNNMIHDLFYRYGFNEVAGNFQEDNNGKGGKGKDAVIANAQDGSGLNNANFATPPD
;
A
#
# COMPACT_ATOMS: atom_id res chain seq x y z
N PRO A 1 12.58 1.80 -11.03
CA PRO A 1 12.75 1.68 -9.57
C PRO A 1 12.51 0.24 -9.08
N GLU A 2 13.30 -0.17 -8.08
CA GLU A 2 13.44 -1.56 -7.63
C GLU A 2 12.13 -2.17 -7.09
N TRP A 3 11.32 -1.37 -6.38
CA TRP A 3 10.04 -1.77 -5.80
C TRP A 3 9.04 -2.37 -6.80
N LYS A 4 9.14 -2.01 -8.10
CA LYS A 4 8.27 -2.55 -9.16
C LYS A 4 8.44 -4.06 -9.35
N LYS A 5 9.59 -4.61 -8.96
CA LYS A 5 9.93 -6.04 -9.08
C LYS A 5 9.79 -6.81 -7.78
N ASN A 6 9.44 -6.13 -6.68
CA ASN A 6 9.29 -6.77 -5.38
C ASN A 6 8.11 -7.76 -5.40
N HIS A 7 8.25 -8.82 -4.60
CA HIS A 7 7.20 -9.80 -4.38
C HIS A 7 5.90 -9.13 -3.95
N ARG A 8 4.79 -9.55 -4.55
CA ARG A 8 3.43 -9.17 -4.21
C ARG A 8 2.53 -10.40 -4.36
N PRO A 9 1.56 -10.60 -3.44
CA PRO A 9 0.69 -11.77 -3.51
C PRO A 9 -0.13 -11.74 -4.79
N GLU A 10 -0.13 -12.86 -5.51
CA GLU A 10 -1.05 -13.13 -6.61
C GLU A 10 -2.16 -14.05 -6.10
N SER A 11 -3.40 -13.78 -6.51
CA SER A 11 -4.52 -14.62 -6.17
C SER A 11 -4.54 -15.87 -7.06
N LYS A 12 -4.79 -17.05 -6.46
CA LYS A 12 -4.90 -18.33 -7.18
C LYS A 12 -6.26 -18.51 -7.85
N GLU A 13 -7.30 -17.87 -7.32
CA GLU A 13 -8.65 -17.78 -7.89
C GLU A 13 -8.93 -16.32 -8.28
N SER A 14 -10.05 -15.98 -8.90
CA SER A 14 -10.33 -14.59 -9.30
C SER A 14 -10.52 -13.66 -8.08
N LEU A 15 -9.44 -12.98 -7.65
CA LEU A 15 -9.38 -11.92 -6.63
C LEU A 15 -9.65 -12.33 -5.17
N VAL A 16 -9.28 -13.54 -4.79
CA VAL A 16 -9.31 -14.01 -3.38
C VAL A 16 -7.92 -13.85 -2.75
N PHE A 17 -7.78 -12.86 -1.87
CA PHE A 17 -6.54 -12.57 -1.14
C PHE A 17 -6.62 -13.00 0.34
N ASP A 18 -6.99 -14.25 0.57
CA ASP A 18 -7.00 -14.86 1.91
C ASP A 18 -5.76 -15.74 2.09
N PHE A 19 -4.91 -15.39 3.06
CA PHE A 19 -3.62 -16.03 3.28
C PHE A 19 -3.45 -16.41 4.76
N PRO A 20 -2.84 -17.57 5.05
CA PRO A 20 -2.64 -18.02 6.42
C PRO A 20 -1.74 -17.04 7.20
N LEU A 21 -2.13 -16.77 8.44
CA LEU A 21 -1.37 -15.98 9.39
C LEU A 21 -1.10 -16.81 10.65
N ASN A 22 0.19 -17.03 10.95
CA ASN A 22 0.61 -17.65 12.19
C ASN A 22 1.71 -16.81 12.86
N MET A 23 1.31 -15.96 13.80
CA MET A 23 2.21 -15.04 14.51
C MET A 23 3.23 -15.73 15.44
N THR A 24 3.16 -17.07 15.59
CA THR A 24 4.18 -17.86 16.31
C THR A 24 5.36 -18.26 15.42
N LYS A 25 5.28 -18.03 14.11
CA LYS A 25 6.33 -18.34 13.13
C LYS A 25 7.11 -17.08 12.75
N PRO A 26 8.28 -17.20 12.09
CA PRO A 26 9.01 -16.04 11.60
C PRO A 26 8.16 -15.18 10.63
N PRO A 27 8.29 -13.84 10.63
CA PRO A 27 7.48 -12.94 9.79
C PRO A 27 7.49 -13.26 8.29
N THR A 28 8.61 -13.73 7.78
CA THR A 28 8.78 -14.13 6.38
C THR A 28 7.83 -15.25 5.96
N THR A 29 7.31 -16.05 6.91
CA THR A 29 6.37 -17.15 6.63
C THR A 29 4.95 -16.69 6.33
N TYR A 30 4.58 -15.46 6.69
CA TYR A 30 3.26 -14.86 6.47
C TYR A 30 3.34 -13.52 5.72
N LEU A 31 4.32 -13.40 4.82
CA LEU A 31 4.55 -12.20 4.01
C LEU A 31 3.32 -11.84 3.16
N ASN A 32 2.65 -12.81 2.54
CA ASN A 32 1.44 -12.55 1.73
C ASN A 32 0.31 -11.94 2.56
N ALA A 33 0.04 -12.48 3.76
CA ALA A 33 -0.94 -11.92 4.67
C ALA A 33 -0.57 -10.49 5.10
N SER A 34 0.72 -10.25 5.35
CA SER A 34 1.24 -8.92 5.72
C SER A 34 1.07 -7.89 4.59
N ILE A 35 1.42 -8.25 3.35
CA ILE A 35 1.27 -7.38 2.18
C ILE A 35 -0.21 -7.08 1.92
N THR A 36 -1.09 -8.09 1.96
CA THR A 36 -2.53 -7.89 1.78
C THR A 36 -3.11 -6.98 2.86
N ASN A 37 -2.74 -7.17 4.12
CA ASN A 37 -3.22 -6.32 5.21
C ASN A 37 -2.75 -4.87 5.05
N LEU A 38 -1.47 -4.65 4.68
CA LEU A 38 -0.93 -3.32 4.42
C LEU A 38 -1.66 -2.64 3.25
N PHE A 39 -1.89 -3.38 2.16
CA PHE A 39 -2.64 -2.88 1.01
C PHE A 39 -4.07 -2.50 1.40
N TYR A 40 -4.78 -3.36 2.13
CA TYR A 40 -6.15 -3.11 2.59
C TYR A 40 -6.24 -1.81 3.39
N TRP A 41 -5.41 -1.65 4.42
CA TRP A 41 -5.48 -0.47 5.29
C TRP A 41 -5.11 0.83 4.57
N ASN A 42 -4.10 0.82 3.70
CA ASN A 42 -3.75 2.00 2.92
C ASN A 42 -4.89 2.46 2.00
N ASN A 43 -5.54 1.51 1.30
CA ASN A 43 -6.66 1.85 0.41
C ASN A 43 -7.91 2.28 1.20
N MET A 44 -8.20 1.63 2.33
CA MET A 44 -9.29 2.05 3.22
C MET A 44 -9.09 3.47 3.74
N ILE A 45 -7.85 3.84 4.13
CA ILE A 45 -7.53 5.19 4.59
C ILE A 45 -7.58 6.19 3.45
N HIS A 46 -7.08 5.83 2.26
CA HIS A 46 -7.23 6.64 1.04
C HIS A 46 -8.71 7.00 0.81
N ASP A 47 -9.58 6.00 0.79
CA ASP A 47 -11.01 6.20 0.54
C ASP A 47 -11.69 6.99 1.65
N LEU A 48 -11.29 6.77 2.91
CA LEU A 48 -11.79 7.53 4.05
C LEU A 48 -11.42 9.02 3.91
N PHE A 49 -10.15 9.34 3.67
CA PHE A 49 -9.72 10.73 3.53
C PHE A 49 -10.25 11.39 2.27
N TYR A 50 -10.45 10.63 1.19
CA TYR A 50 -11.14 11.11 -0.01
C TYR A 50 -12.54 11.63 0.33
N ARG A 51 -13.31 10.89 1.15
CA ARG A 51 -14.63 11.34 1.65
C ARG A 51 -14.57 12.60 2.51
N TYR A 52 -13.45 12.85 3.17
CA TYR A 52 -13.19 14.06 3.94
C TYR A 52 -12.53 15.19 3.14
N GLY A 53 -12.41 15.04 1.81
CA GLY A 53 -11.96 16.11 0.91
C GLY A 53 -10.47 16.08 0.56
N PHE A 54 -9.72 15.07 1.00
CA PHE A 54 -8.37 14.82 0.48
C PHE A 54 -8.48 14.11 -0.88
N ASN A 55 -8.84 14.88 -1.90
CA ASN A 55 -9.04 14.45 -3.28
C ASN A 55 -7.86 14.87 -4.17
N GLU A 56 -8.00 14.67 -5.49
CA GLU A 56 -6.94 14.92 -6.47
C GLU A 56 -6.41 16.36 -6.44
N VAL A 57 -7.30 17.36 -6.39
CA VAL A 57 -6.90 18.78 -6.34
C VAL A 57 -6.28 19.15 -4.99
N ALA A 58 -6.64 18.43 -3.92
CA ALA A 58 -6.07 18.59 -2.60
C ALA A 58 -4.72 17.87 -2.42
N GLY A 59 -4.21 17.20 -3.46
CA GLY A 59 -2.91 16.50 -3.44
C GLY A 59 -2.96 15.13 -2.77
N ASN A 60 -4.03 14.36 -3.00
CA ASN A 60 -4.05 12.96 -2.58
C ASN A 60 -3.10 12.10 -3.40
N PHE A 61 -2.68 10.96 -2.83
CA PHE A 61 -1.76 10.05 -3.51
C PHE A 61 -2.49 9.12 -4.48
N GLN A 62 -2.27 9.28 -5.78
CA GLN A 62 -2.94 8.48 -6.81
C GLN A 62 -2.13 8.38 -8.12
N GLU A 63 -2.05 7.18 -8.70
CA GLU A 63 -1.32 7.01 -9.97
C GLU A 63 -2.01 7.73 -11.15
N ASP A 64 -3.35 7.69 -11.20
CA ASP A 64 -4.16 8.31 -12.25
C ASP A 64 -5.33 9.12 -11.66
N ASN A 65 -5.33 10.43 -11.91
CA ASN A 65 -6.35 11.36 -11.42
C ASN A 65 -7.65 11.38 -12.23
N ASN A 66 -7.77 10.57 -13.28
CA ASN A 66 -8.97 10.46 -14.11
C ASN A 66 -9.49 11.82 -14.61
N GLY A 67 -8.58 12.77 -14.86
CA GLY A 67 -8.91 14.13 -15.31
C GLY A 67 -9.54 15.05 -14.27
N LYS A 68 -9.53 14.69 -12.97
CA LYS A 68 -10.16 15.50 -11.90
C LYS A 68 -9.30 16.65 -11.36
N GLY A 69 -8.10 16.85 -11.91
CA GLY A 69 -7.13 17.87 -11.45
C GLY A 69 -6.00 17.28 -10.62
N GLY A 70 -5.25 18.14 -9.92
CA GLY A 70 -4.03 17.74 -9.19
C GLY A 70 -2.89 17.29 -10.10
N LYS A 71 -1.81 16.78 -9.52
CA LYS A 71 -0.85 15.95 -10.23
C LYS A 71 -0.98 14.51 -9.70
N GLY A 72 -0.59 13.55 -10.52
CA GLY A 72 -0.67 12.14 -10.20
C GLY A 72 0.68 11.48 -10.45
N LYS A 73 0.70 10.14 -10.54
CA LYS A 73 1.93 9.32 -10.55
C LYS A 73 2.71 9.39 -9.23
N ASP A 74 1.97 9.62 -8.15
CA ASP A 74 2.46 9.79 -6.79
C ASP A 74 1.86 8.71 -5.86
N ALA A 75 1.45 7.56 -6.42
CA ALA A 75 0.90 6.46 -5.65
C ALA A 75 1.81 6.05 -4.48
N VAL A 76 1.19 5.74 -3.34
CA VAL A 76 1.90 5.25 -2.15
C VAL A 76 2.63 3.94 -2.44
N ILE A 77 3.96 3.95 -2.30
CA ILE A 77 4.78 2.74 -2.30
C ILE A 77 4.81 2.20 -0.86
N ALA A 78 4.11 1.09 -0.63
CA ALA A 78 3.99 0.47 0.68
C ALA A 78 4.83 -0.81 0.78
N ASN A 79 5.93 -0.76 1.54
CA ASN A 79 6.83 -1.90 1.74
C ASN A 79 6.46 -2.66 3.01
N ALA A 80 5.97 -3.90 2.88
CA ALA A 80 5.73 -4.78 4.01
C ALA A 80 7.03 -5.43 4.49
N GLN A 81 7.24 -5.51 5.81
CA GLN A 81 8.43 -6.11 6.42
C GLN A 81 9.75 -5.55 5.84
N ASP A 82 9.79 -4.23 5.62
CA ASP A 82 10.94 -3.54 5.07
C ASP A 82 12.19 -3.77 5.94
N GLY A 83 13.27 -4.28 5.32
CA GLY A 83 14.47 -4.72 6.03
C GLY A 83 15.44 -3.60 6.42
N SER A 84 15.12 -2.33 6.13
CA SER A 84 16.00 -1.21 6.46
C SER A 84 15.99 -0.82 7.95
N GLY A 85 15.04 -1.34 8.74
CA GLY A 85 14.96 -1.09 10.17
C GLY A 85 13.99 -2.04 10.91
N LEU A 86 14.04 -2.02 12.25
CA LEU A 86 13.16 -2.79 13.12
C LEU A 86 12.54 -1.87 14.19
N ASN A 87 11.39 -2.27 14.74
CA ASN A 87 10.66 -1.54 15.80
C ASN A 87 10.24 -0.11 15.42
N ASN A 88 10.04 0.17 14.13
CA ASN A 88 9.57 1.47 13.64
C ASN A 88 8.89 1.34 12.26
N ALA A 89 8.29 2.43 11.81
CA ALA A 89 7.82 2.64 10.44
C ALA A 89 8.11 4.09 10.03
N ASN A 90 8.17 4.36 8.73
CA ASN A 90 8.38 5.71 8.20
C ASN A 90 7.57 5.94 6.93
N PHE A 91 7.37 7.21 6.59
CA PHE A 91 6.66 7.63 5.40
C PHE A 91 7.27 8.92 4.86
N ALA A 92 7.52 8.97 3.55
CA ALA A 92 8.02 10.16 2.88
C ALA A 92 6.89 10.82 2.09
N THR A 93 6.65 12.10 2.32
CA THR A 93 5.64 12.94 1.65
C THR A 93 6.33 13.99 0.76
N PRO A 94 6.92 13.62 -0.39
CA PRO A 94 7.39 14.63 -1.34
C PRO A 94 6.21 15.48 -1.85
N PRO A 95 6.46 16.68 -2.38
CA PRO A 95 5.41 17.47 -3.02
C PRO A 95 4.81 16.75 -4.22
N ASP A 96 3.54 17.04 -4.48
CA ASP A 96 2.85 16.74 -5.74
C ASP A 96 3.49 17.52 -6.90
#